data_AF-A0AAP6VA83-F1
#
_entry.id   AF-A0AAP6VA83-F1
#
_cell.length_a   1.000
_cell.length_b   1.000
_cell.length_c   1.000
_cell.angle_alpha   90.00
_cell.angle_beta   90.00
_cell.angle_gamma   90.00
#
_symmetry.space_group_name_H-M   'P 1'
#
loop_
_entity.id
_entity.type
_entity.pdbx_description
1 polymer ?
#
loop_
_entity_poly.entity_id
_entity_poly.type
_entity_poly.pdbx_seq_one_letter_code
_entity_poly.pdbx_strand_id
1 'polypeptide(L)'
;MAEQLNVYQRLAEVRKKVSYLKKEQSGSQFNYVGSSDVLGALHSKINEMGLLLQPAITGHKVKDQIEIINQYNKYTKQTEQKQRITYFTELEMTMRWINIDDPEDFLESKWYAQGVDIAGEKGVGKALTYAEKYFLLKFFNIATDKDDPDSFQKKLDAKEPINLVNGKQISEMNDLIRKVAELSSSDMQVVRNGLLQHVGAQTLDSMTDKQYPEAMRQLNKWKSNYEIEINKNNTNDQVKNINWGQR
;
A
#
# COMPACT_ATOMS: atom_id res chain seq x y z
N MET A 1 -25.04 45.55 -20.47
CA MET A 1 -24.16 44.41 -20.83
C MET A 1 -23.63 43.85 -19.53
N ALA A 2 -23.78 42.56 -19.26
CA ALA A 2 -23.14 41.96 -18.09
C ALA A 2 -21.62 42.11 -18.24
N GLU A 3 -20.93 42.51 -17.19
CA GLU A 3 -19.48 42.68 -17.19
C GLU A 3 -18.83 41.31 -17.39
N GLN A 4 -18.04 41.15 -18.46
CA GLN A 4 -17.43 39.87 -18.81
C GLN A 4 -16.20 39.64 -17.92
N LEU A 5 -16.19 38.54 -17.18
CA LEU A 5 -15.10 38.22 -16.27
C LEU A 5 -13.82 37.88 -17.03
N ASN A 6 -12.70 38.44 -16.58
CA ASN A 6 -11.37 38.04 -17.06
C ASN A 6 -10.92 36.70 -16.46
N VAL A 7 -9.81 36.14 -16.95
CA VAL A 7 -9.28 34.84 -16.53
C VAL A 7 -9.05 34.76 -15.02
N TYR A 8 -8.55 35.84 -14.40
CA TYR A 8 -8.29 35.87 -12.96
C TYR A 8 -9.58 35.81 -12.15
N GLN A 9 -10.61 36.55 -12.55
CA GLN A 9 -11.91 36.54 -11.89
C GLN A 9 -12.59 35.17 -12.03
N ARG A 10 -12.54 34.56 -13.22
CA ARG A 10 -13.02 33.19 -13.47
C ARG A 10 -12.33 32.17 -12.58
N LEU A 11 -11.00 32.23 -12.49
CA LEU A 11 -10.21 31.34 -11.62
C LEU A 11 -10.51 31.55 -10.13
N ALA A 12 -10.77 32.79 -9.71
CA ALA A 12 -11.20 33.08 -8.35
C ALA A 12 -12.56 32.44 -8.02
N GLU A 13 -13.50 32.41 -8.97
CA GLU A 13 -14.78 31.70 -8.82
C GLU A 13 -14.61 30.17 -8.74
N VAL A 14 -13.66 29.60 -9.50
CA VAL A 14 -13.31 28.16 -9.36
C VAL A 14 -12.77 27.89 -7.95
N ARG A 15 -11.85 28.72 -7.47
CA ARG A 15 -11.24 28.59 -6.13
C ARG A 15 -12.28 28.57 -5.01
N LYS A 16 -13.32 29.41 -5.11
CA LYS A 16 -14.38 29.50 -4.08
C LYS A 16 -15.18 28.21 -3.91
N LYS A 17 -15.24 27.34 -4.94
CA LYS A 17 -16.06 26.12 -4.89
C LYS A 17 -15.52 25.06 -3.95
N VAL A 18 -14.19 24.90 -3.89
CA VAL A 18 -13.56 23.79 -3.16
C VAL A 18 -12.41 24.33 -2.34
N SER A 19 -12.61 24.42 -1.02
CA SER A 19 -11.56 24.81 -0.08
C SER A 19 -10.80 23.61 0.50
N TYR A 20 -11.39 22.41 0.48
CA TYR A 20 -10.83 21.22 1.12
C TYR A 20 -11.20 19.93 0.39
N LEU A 21 -10.24 19.00 0.28
CA LEU A 21 -10.46 17.63 -0.22
C LEU A 21 -9.88 16.61 0.77
N LYS A 22 -10.73 15.67 1.18
CA LYS A 22 -10.36 14.62 2.13
C LYS A 22 -9.58 13.50 1.44
N LYS A 23 -8.54 13.00 2.11
CA LYS A 23 -7.77 11.82 1.68
C LYS A 23 -8.60 10.54 1.88
N GLU A 24 -9.23 10.04 0.81
CA GLU A 24 -10.08 8.85 0.86
C GLU A 24 -9.50 7.63 0.15
N GLN A 25 -8.50 7.81 -0.73
CA GLN A 25 -7.79 6.70 -1.37
C GLN A 25 -6.74 6.12 -0.43
N SER A 26 -6.57 4.80 -0.40
CA SER A 26 -5.60 4.11 0.46
C SER A 26 -4.41 3.63 -0.38
N GLY A 27 -3.21 4.12 -0.06
CA GLY A 27 -1.94 3.60 -0.59
C GLY A 27 -1.32 2.57 0.36
N SER A 28 -0.24 1.92 -0.09
CA SER A 28 0.47 0.91 0.71
C SER A 28 1.04 1.44 2.03
N GLN A 29 1.22 2.75 2.16
CA GLN A 29 1.74 3.39 3.37
C GLN A 29 0.83 4.51 3.92
N PHE A 30 0.05 5.19 3.07
CA PHE A 30 -0.71 6.37 3.48
C PHE A 30 -2.00 6.55 2.66
N ASN A 31 -2.98 7.22 3.24
CA ASN A 31 -4.14 7.69 2.49
C ASN A 31 -3.80 8.97 1.70
N TYR A 32 -4.39 9.14 0.52
CA TYR A 32 -4.17 10.27 -0.37
C TYR A 32 -5.48 10.71 -1.06
N VAL A 33 -5.49 11.91 -1.63
CA VAL A 33 -6.56 12.38 -2.53
C VAL A 33 -6.25 11.84 -3.93
N GLY A 34 -7.18 11.14 -4.59
CA GLY A 34 -6.97 10.63 -5.95
C GLY A 34 -6.95 11.75 -6.99
N SER A 35 -6.27 11.55 -8.13
CA SER A 35 -6.28 12.54 -9.23
C SER A 35 -7.70 12.78 -9.75
N SER A 36 -8.51 11.72 -9.87
CA SER A 36 -9.93 11.82 -10.24
C SER A 36 -10.78 12.60 -9.22
N ASP A 37 -10.44 12.54 -7.93
CA ASP A 37 -11.16 13.27 -6.88
C ASP A 37 -10.92 14.78 -7.02
N VAL A 38 -9.67 15.18 -7.30
CA VAL A 38 -9.31 16.60 -7.55
C VAL A 38 -10.01 17.12 -8.80
N LEU A 39 -9.92 16.38 -9.91
CA LEU A 39 -10.57 16.76 -11.16
C LEU A 39 -12.09 16.84 -10.97
N GLY A 40 -12.71 15.80 -10.41
CA GLY A 40 -14.16 15.75 -10.20
C GLY A 40 -14.71 16.92 -9.38
N ALA A 41 -13.95 17.37 -8.37
CA ALA A 41 -14.34 18.50 -7.52
C ALA A 41 -14.34 19.85 -8.27
N LEU A 42 -13.41 20.04 -9.21
CA LEU A 42 -13.19 21.32 -9.90
C LEU A 42 -13.84 21.39 -11.28
N HIS A 43 -13.90 20.27 -12.01
CA HIS A 43 -14.23 20.20 -13.44
C HIS A 43 -15.53 20.92 -13.80
N SER A 44 -16.60 20.69 -13.03
CA SER A 44 -17.89 21.34 -13.30
C SER A 44 -17.80 22.87 -13.23
N LYS A 45 -17.01 23.44 -12.32
CA LYS A 45 -16.88 24.91 -12.17
C LYS A 45 -15.88 25.51 -13.16
N ILE A 46 -14.83 24.76 -13.50
CA ILE A 46 -13.92 25.12 -14.60
C ILE A 46 -14.73 25.30 -15.90
N ASN A 47 -15.59 24.33 -16.23
CA ASN A 47 -16.43 24.40 -17.43
C ASN A 47 -17.47 25.54 -17.34
N GLU A 48 -18.14 25.70 -16.19
CA GLU A 48 -19.09 26.79 -15.97
C GLU A 48 -18.46 28.17 -16.14
N MET A 49 -17.20 28.33 -15.69
CA MET A 49 -16.44 29.58 -15.85
C MET A 49 -15.76 29.71 -17.21
N GLY A 50 -15.96 28.77 -18.14
CA GLY A 50 -15.37 28.83 -19.48
C GLY A 50 -13.84 28.92 -19.46
N LEU A 51 -13.20 28.02 -18.71
CA LEU A 51 -11.74 27.94 -18.60
C LEU A 51 -11.21 26.67 -19.23
N LEU A 52 -10.13 26.79 -19.99
CA LEU A 52 -9.34 25.66 -20.50
C LEU A 52 -7.98 25.64 -19.79
N LEU A 53 -7.57 24.48 -19.28
CA LEU A 53 -6.21 24.26 -18.81
C LEU A 53 -5.39 23.57 -19.91
N GLN A 54 -4.36 24.25 -20.41
CA GLN A 54 -3.44 23.72 -21.39
C GLN A 54 -2.06 23.46 -20.76
N PRO A 55 -1.73 22.18 -20.46
CA PRO A 55 -0.37 21.80 -20.07
C PRO A 55 0.55 21.72 -21.30
N ALA A 56 1.80 22.16 -21.15
CA ALA A 56 2.84 21.95 -22.14
C ALA A 56 4.15 21.53 -21.45
N ILE A 57 4.82 20.51 -21.98
CA ILE A 57 6.16 20.13 -21.52
C ILE A 57 7.17 21.05 -22.22
N THR A 58 7.93 21.81 -21.43
CA THR A 58 8.95 22.73 -21.94
C THR A 58 10.36 22.18 -21.82
N GLY A 59 10.55 21.16 -20.99
CA GLY A 59 11.84 20.49 -20.79
C GLY A 59 11.65 19.12 -20.14
N HIS A 60 12.60 18.22 -20.35
CA HIS A 60 12.57 16.91 -19.72
C HIS A 60 13.99 16.40 -19.45
N LYS A 61 14.12 15.59 -18.41
CA LYS A 61 15.34 14.86 -18.09
C LYS A 61 14.97 13.49 -17.56
N VAL A 62 15.68 12.46 -18.02
CA VAL A 62 15.55 11.11 -17.47
C VAL A 62 16.93 10.70 -16.98
N LYS A 63 17.00 10.28 -15.72
CA LYS A 63 18.20 9.66 -15.13
C LYS A 63 17.88 8.20 -14.86
N ASP A 64 18.81 7.32 -15.14
CA ASP A 64 18.76 5.93 -14.74
C ASP A 64 19.68 5.67 -13.55
N GLN A 65 19.28 4.72 -12.72
CA GLN A 65 20.08 4.18 -11.65
C GLN A 65 19.97 2.67 -11.68
N ILE A 66 21.12 2.00 -11.77
CA ILE A 66 21.19 0.54 -11.77
C ILE A 66 21.64 0.08 -10.39
N GLU A 67 20.85 -0.77 -9.77
CA GLU A 67 21.14 -1.40 -8.48
C GLU A 67 21.22 -2.91 -8.65
N ILE A 68 22.21 -3.55 -8.01
CA ILE A 68 22.22 -5.00 -7.88
C ILE A 68 21.37 -5.37 -6.67
N ILE A 69 20.30 -6.09 -6.91
CA ILE A 69 19.39 -6.56 -5.87
C ILE A 69 19.46 -8.09 -5.77
N ASN A 70 19.35 -8.58 -4.53
CA ASN A 70 19.15 -9.99 -4.27
C ASN A 70 17.65 -10.28 -4.31
N GLN A 71 17.21 -11.06 -5.30
CA GLN A 71 15.81 -11.48 -5.43
C GLN A 71 15.71 -12.97 -5.18
N TYR A 72 14.89 -13.37 -4.20
CA TYR A 72 14.57 -14.77 -3.97
C TYR A 72 13.67 -15.29 -5.11
N ASN A 73 14.14 -16.29 -5.83
CA ASN A 73 13.38 -16.96 -6.87
C ASN A 73 12.61 -18.14 -6.27
N LYS A 74 11.27 -18.03 -6.29
CA LYS A 74 10.38 -19.04 -5.70
C LYS A 74 10.43 -20.39 -6.42
N TYR A 75 10.85 -20.44 -7.69
CA TYR A 75 10.91 -21.66 -8.50
C TYR A 75 12.22 -22.41 -8.28
N THR A 76 13.36 -21.70 -8.30
CA THR A 76 14.69 -22.30 -8.08
C THR A 76 15.03 -22.43 -6.59
N LYS A 77 14.25 -21.80 -5.70
CA LYS A 77 14.48 -21.72 -4.24
C LYS A 77 15.86 -21.15 -3.87
N GLN A 78 16.41 -20.31 -4.72
CA GLN A 78 17.71 -19.66 -4.53
C GLN A 78 17.56 -18.15 -4.59
N THR A 79 18.51 -17.46 -3.96
CA THR A 79 18.64 -16.00 -4.08
C THR A 79 19.53 -15.71 -5.28
N GLU A 80 18.98 -15.00 -6.26
CA GLU A 80 19.69 -14.61 -7.47
C GLU A 80 19.99 -13.11 -7.41
N GLN A 81 21.20 -12.73 -7.85
CA GLN A 81 21.52 -11.33 -8.09
C GLN A 81 20.88 -10.90 -9.41
N LYS A 82 20.08 -9.84 -9.36
CA LYS A 82 19.50 -9.21 -10.55
C LYS A 82 19.80 -7.73 -10.57
N GLN A 83 19.96 -7.20 -11.76
CA GLN A 83 20.01 -5.76 -11.97
C GLN A 83 18.59 -5.21 -11.95
N ARG A 84 18.35 -4.24 -11.09
CA ARG A 84 17.15 -3.40 -11.09
C ARG A 84 17.55 -2.05 -11.65
N ILE A 85 16.87 -1.64 -12.72
CA ILE A 85 17.01 -0.29 -13.28
C ILE A 85 15.85 0.55 -12.73
N THR A 86 16.16 1.73 -12.21
CA THR A 86 15.19 2.73 -11.78
C THR A 86 15.35 3.97 -12.65
N TYR A 87 14.27 4.42 -13.27
CA TYR A 87 14.23 5.66 -14.04
C TYR A 87 13.61 6.77 -13.20
N PHE A 88 14.32 7.89 -13.11
CA PHE A 88 13.86 9.13 -12.53
C PHE A 88 13.58 10.14 -13.65
N THR A 89 12.31 10.36 -13.94
CA THR A 89 11.84 11.30 -14.94
C THR A 89 11.54 12.64 -14.28
N GLU A 90 12.11 13.71 -14.80
CA GLU A 90 11.90 15.11 -14.43
C GLU A 90 11.29 15.82 -15.64
N LEU A 91 10.20 16.57 -15.45
CA LEU A 91 9.54 17.36 -16.47
C LEU A 91 9.45 18.82 -16.00
N GLU A 92 9.91 19.73 -16.84
CA GLU A 92 9.58 21.15 -16.76
C GLU A 92 8.36 21.41 -17.63
N MET A 93 7.39 22.13 -17.10
CA MET A 93 6.11 22.34 -17.76
C MET A 93 5.66 23.79 -17.63
N THR A 94 4.80 24.22 -18.55
CA THR A 94 3.91 25.36 -18.36
C THR A 94 2.47 24.88 -18.26
N MET A 95 1.71 25.50 -17.38
CA MET A 95 0.29 25.26 -17.16
C MET A 95 -0.44 26.56 -17.45
N ARG A 96 -1.18 26.61 -18.56
CA ARG A 96 -1.85 27.82 -19.02
C ARG A 96 -3.36 27.71 -18.86
N TRP A 97 -3.93 28.61 -18.06
CA TRP A 97 -5.37 28.83 -18.01
C TRP A 97 -5.76 29.82 -19.10
N ILE A 98 -6.75 29.46 -19.91
CA ILE A 98 -7.21 30.25 -21.05
C ILE A 98 -8.70 30.52 -20.85
N ASN A 99 -9.10 31.78 -20.95
CA ASN A 99 -10.50 32.17 -21.07
C ASN A 99 -11.01 31.78 -22.46
N ILE A 100 -12.03 30.93 -22.56
CA ILE A 100 -12.50 30.43 -23.86
C ILE A 100 -13.18 31.52 -24.71
N ASP A 101 -13.66 32.59 -24.08
CA ASP A 101 -14.32 33.69 -24.80
C ASP A 101 -13.31 34.68 -25.39
N ASP A 102 -12.09 34.72 -24.85
CA ASP A 102 -10.97 35.52 -25.32
C ASP A 102 -9.64 34.76 -25.08
N PRO A 103 -9.12 34.03 -26.09
CA PRO A 103 -7.91 33.22 -25.94
C PRO A 103 -6.63 34.01 -25.59
N GLU A 104 -6.62 35.32 -25.81
CA GLU A 104 -5.50 36.19 -25.42
C GLU A 104 -5.54 36.58 -23.92
N ASP A 105 -6.69 36.38 -23.26
CA ASP A 105 -6.85 36.51 -21.81
C ASP A 105 -6.49 35.18 -21.13
N PHE A 106 -5.20 35.05 -20.77
CA PHE A 106 -4.66 33.84 -20.17
C PHE A 106 -3.73 34.11 -18.98
N LEU A 107 -3.55 33.08 -18.17
CA LEU A 107 -2.57 33.04 -17.09
C LEU A 107 -1.71 31.79 -17.24
N GLU A 108 -0.40 31.99 -17.38
CA GLU A 108 0.58 30.92 -17.47
C GLU A 108 1.36 30.76 -16.17
N SER A 109 1.56 29.52 -15.74
CA SER A 109 2.38 29.16 -14.58
C SER A 109 3.43 28.14 -14.97
N LYS A 110 4.69 28.40 -14.60
CA LYS A 110 5.74 27.39 -14.68
C LYS A 110 5.52 26.33 -13.62
N TRP A 111 5.73 25.07 -13.99
CA TRP A 111 5.51 23.93 -13.13
C TRP A 111 6.61 22.90 -13.32
N TYR A 112 6.81 22.06 -12.29
CA TYR A 112 7.81 21.03 -12.29
C TYR A 112 7.22 19.72 -11.77
N ALA A 113 7.56 18.61 -12.42
CA ALA A 113 7.00 17.31 -12.10
C ALA A 113 8.04 16.20 -12.15
N GLN A 114 7.83 15.17 -11.34
CA GLN A 114 8.74 14.05 -11.20
C GLN A 114 7.99 12.72 -11.18
N GLY A 115 8.60 11.69 -11.75
CA GLY A 115 8.09 10.33 -11.77
C GLY A 115 9.22 9.32 -11.57
N VAL A 116 9.04 8.39 -10.62
CA VAL A 116 9.94 7.25 -10.42
C VAL A 116 9.31 6.00 -11.01
N ASP A 117 10.06 5.30 -11.85
CA ASP A 117 9.67 4.01 -12.37
C ASP A 117 10.74 2.95 -12.18
N ILE A 118 10.35 1.80 -11.63
CA ILE A 118 11.25 0.68 -11.39
C ILE A 118 11.00 -0.34 -12.49
N ALA A 119 12.03 -0.61 -13.30
CA ALA A 119 12.07 -1.62 -14.33
C ALA A 119 11.09 -1.44 -15.52
N GLY A 120 10.70 -0.21 -15.89
CA GLY A 120 9.71 0.01 -16.96
C GLY A 120 9.74 1.36 -17.69
N GLU A 121 8.69 1.62 -18.48
CA GLU A 121 8.49 2.77 -19.39
C GLU A 121 7.50 3.82 -18.84
N LYS A 122 7.09 3.72 -17.57
CA LYS A 122 5.96 4.50 -17.02
C LYS A 122 6.35 5.83 -16.37
N GLY A 123 7.62 6.22 -16.43
CA GLY A 123 8.15 7.41 -15.76
C GLY A 123 7.44 8.71 -16.15
N VAL A 124 7.28 8.95 -17.46
CA VAL A 124 6.60 10.15 -17.99
C VAL A 124 5.13 10.22 -17.59
N GLY A 125 4.39 9.12 -17.73
CA GLY A 125 2.97 9.07 -17.36
C GLY A 125 2.73 9.34 -15.88
N LYS A 126 3.58 8.79 -15.01
CA LYS A 126 3.56 9.07 -13.56
C LYS A 126 3.85 10.54 -13.28
N ALA A 127 4.88 11.11 -13.90
CA ALA A 127 5.22 12.52 -13.72
C ALA A 127 4.05 13.42 -14.12
N LEU A 128 3.42 13.20 -15.29
CA LEU A 128 2.27 13.97 -15.75
C LEU A 128 1.05 13.85 -14.84
N THR A 129 0.75 12.64 -14.35
CA THR A 129 -0.38 12.41 -13.44
C THR A 129 -0.19 13.16 -12.11
N TYR A 130 1.04 13.16 -11.57
CA TYR A 130 1.34 13.94 -10.38
C TYR A 130 1.39 15.44 -10.66
N ALA A 131 1.86 15.85 -11.83
CA ALA A 131 1.91 17.25 -12.25
C ALA A 131 0.51 17.88 -12.20
N GLU A 132 -0.46 17.29 -12.91
CA GLU A 132 -1.83 17.80 -12.98
C GLU A 132 -2.47 17.88 -11.59
N LYS A 133 -2.40 16.78 -10.83
CA LYS A 133 -2.96 16.71 -9.49
C LYS A 133 -2.41 17.79 -8.58
N TYR A 134 -1.08 17.89 -8.45
CA TYR A 134 -0.47 18.85 -7.53
C TYR A 134 -0.58 20.28 -8.03
N PHE A 135 -0.55 20.51 -9.34
CA PHE A 135 -0.80 21.82 -9.92
C PHE A 135 -2.18 22.32 -9.50
N LEU A 136 -3.24 21.56 -9.75
CA LEU A 136 -4.62 21.96 -9.39
C LEU A 136 -4.77 22.21 -7.88
N LEU A 137 -4.25 21.32 -7.04
CA LEU A 137 -4.32 21.48 -5.59
C LEU A 137 -3.61 22.76 -5.12
N LYS A 138 -2.38 23.01 -5.60
CA LYS A 138 -1.58 24.15 -5.15
C LYS A 138 -2.04 25.46 -5.76
N PHE A 139 -2.41 25.46 -7.05
CA PHE A 139 -2.92 26.63 -7.76
C PHE A 139 -4.19 27.18 -7.11
N PHE A 140 -5.12 26.31 -6.73
CA PHE A 140 -6.37 26.72 -6.06
C PHE A 140 -6.27 26.74 -4.52
N ASN A 141 -5.08 26.52 -3.95
CA ASN A 141 -4.87 26.45 -2.50
C ASN A 141 -5.82 25.49 -1.76
N ILE A 142 -6.07 24.33 -2.35
CA ILE A 142 -6.97 23.31 -1.77
C ILE A 142 -6.20 22.56 -0.68
N ALA A 143 -6.69 22.65 0.54
CA ALA A 143 -6.15 21.89 1.66
C ALA A 143 -6.48 20.39 1.51
N THR A 144 -5.52 19.53 1.86
CA THR A 144 -5.64 18.06 1.76
C THR A 144 -5.12 17.32 2.97
N ASP A 145 -4.47 18.06 3.86
CA ASP A 145 -3.99 17.67 5.17
C ASP A 145 -5.18 17.53 6.12
N LYS A 146 -5.29 16.35 6.72
CA LYS A 146 -6.25 16.09 7.80
C LYS A 146 -5.67 16.48 9.17
N ASP A 147 -4.37 16.74 9.21
CA ASP A 147 -3.44 16.64 10.33
C ASP A 147 -2.19 17.47 9.94
N ASP A 148 -1.65 18.28 10.85
CA ASP A 148 -0.46 19.13 10.67
C ASP A 148 0.74 18.31 10.11
N PRO A 149 1.55 18.81 9.14
CA PRO A 149 2.80 18.15 8.71
C PRO A 149 3.68 17.62 9.87
N ASP A 150 3.68 18.27 11.03
CA ASP A 150 4.40 17.79 12.23
C ASP A 150 3.84 16.48 12.81
N SER A 151 2.52 16.28 12.72
CA SER A 151 1.88 15.02 13.12
C SER A 151 2.16 13.88 12.14
N PHE A 152 2.45 14.21 10.87
CA PHE A 152 2.91 13.26 9.86
C PHE A 152 4.38 12.87 10.06
N GLN A 153 5.25 13.83 10.41
CA GLN A 153 6.65 13.53 10.77
C GLN A 153 6.70 12.61 11.99
N LYS A 154 5.86 12.84 13.01
CA LYS A 154 5.72 11.93 14.15
C LYS A 154 5.23 10.52 13.76
N LYS A 155 4.40 10.36 12.73
CA LYS A 155 3.95 9.04 12.23
C LYS A 155 5.01 8.33 11.37
N LEU A 156 5.86 9.09 10.66
CA LEU A 156 7.00 8.57 9.90
C LEU A 156 8.17 8.17 10.81
N ASP A 157 8.43 8.98 11.84
CA ASP A 157 9.42 8.71 12.88
C ASP A 157 8.92 7.65 13.87
N ALA A 158 7.60 7.53 14.06
CA ALA A 158 6.96 6.37 14.68
C ALA A 158 6.79 5.22 13.67
N LYS A 159 7.89 4.78 13.05
CA LYS A 159 8.03 3.32 12.88
C LYS A 159 7.89 2.77 14.30
N GLU A 160 6.71 2.26 14.65
CA GLU A 160 6.55 1.48 15.89
C GLU A 160 7.75 0.53 15.92
N PRO A 161 8.52 0.48 17.03
CA PRO A 161 9.55 -0.53 17.16
C PRO A 161 8.90 -1.86 16.80
N ILE A 162 9.54 -2.63 15.92
CA ILE A 162 9.09 -3.98 15.62
C ILE A 162 9.24 -4.74 16.94
N ASN A 163 8.15 -4.80 17.71
CA ASN A 163 8.11 -5.54 18.95
C ASN A 163 8.11 -7.01 18.55
N LEU A 164 9.26 -7.65 18.79
CA LEU A 164 9.41 -9.08 18.62
C LEU A 164 8.71 -9.78 19.78
N VAL A 165 8.25 -11.00 19.52
CA VAL A 165 7.69 -11.85 20.55
C VAL A 165 8.69 -12.01 21.70
N ASN A 166 8.21 -11.88 22.93
CA ASN A 166 9.03 -12.04 24.12
C ASN A 166 9.21 -13.53 24.49
N GLY A 167 10.14 -13.81 25.41
CA GLY A 167 10.46 -15.18 25.83
C GLY A 167 9.26 -15.99 26.35
N LYS A 168 8.26 -15.32 26.95
CA LYS A 168 7.03 -15.99 27.41
C LYS A 168 6.18 -16.47 26.23
N GLN A 169 5.98 -15.61 25.23
CA GLN A 169 5.26 -15.97 24.00
C GLN A 169 5.96 -17.09 23.22
N ILE A 170 7.29 -17.06 23.14
CA ILE A 170 8.08 -18.13 22.50
C ILE A 170 7.91 -19.46 23.26
N SER A 171 7.91 -19.43 24.59
CA SER A 171 7.66 -20.61 25.41
C SER A 171 6.26 -21.18 25.17
N GLU A 172 5.23 -20.34 25.18
CA GLU A 172 3.84 -20.74 24.93
C GLU A 172 3.67 -21.40 23.54
N MET A 173 4.32 -20.85 22.51
CA MET A 173 4.34 -21.47 21.18
C MET A 173 5.07 -22.81 21.18
N ASN A 174 6.24 -22.92 21.81
CA ASN A 174 6.99 -24.17 21.87
C ASN A 174 6.22 -25.27 22.59
N ASP A 175 5.49 -24.94 23.66
CA ASP A 175 4.64 -25.89 24.38
C ASP A 175 3.51 -26.42 23.50
N LEU A 176 2.87 -25.54 22.71
CA LEU A 176 1.84 -25.96 21.77
C LEU A 176 2.40 -26.73 20.58
N ILE A 177 3.54 -26.32 20.02
CA ILE A 177 4.24 -27.07 18.95
C ILE A 177 4.55 -28.48 19.42
N ARG A 178 5.05 -28.63 20.66
CA ARG A 178 5.32 -29.94 21.26
C ARG A 178 4.06 -30.79 21.36
N LYS A 179 2.96 -30.23 21.89
CA LYS A 179 1.68 -30.95 21.99
C LYS A 179 1.14 -31.38 20.63
N VAL A 180 1.23 -30.52 19.61
CA VAL A 180 0.82 -30.86 18.25
C VAL A 180 1.72 -31.95 17.66
N ALA A 181 3.04 -31.89 17.89
CA ALA A 181 3.99 -32.91 17.45
C ALA A 181 3.69 -34.29 18.08
N GLU A 182 3.41 -34.32 19.38
CA GLU A 182 3.00 -35.53 20.12
C GLU A 182 1.69 -36.11 19.56
N LEU A 183 0.66 -35.29 19.36
CA LEU A 183 -0.64 -35.74 18.82
C LEU A 183 -0.55 -36.21 17.37
N SER A 184 0.29 -35.58 16.56
CA SER A 184 0.47 -35.91 15.14
C SER A 184 1.53 -36.99 14.90
N SER A 185 2.17 -37.52 15.95
CA SER A 185 3.33 -38.43 15.86
C SER A 185 4.42 -37.92 14.91
N SER A 186 4.60 -36.61 14.86
CA SER A 186 5.51 -35.92 13.94
C SER A 186 6.69 -35.31 14.68
N ASP A 187 7.79 -35.07 13.97
CA ASP A 187 8.94 -34.36 14.52
C ASP A 187 8.57 -32.89 14.85
N MET A 188 9.03 -32.42 16.01
CA MET A 188 8.77 -31.05 16.49
C MET A 188 9.24 -29.98 15.50
N GLN A 189 10.35 -30.21 14.78
CA GLN A 189 10.87 -29.30 13.77
C GLN A 189 9.95 -29.20 12.55
N VAL A 190 9.25 -30.28 12.20
CA VAL A 190 8.29 -30.28 11.08
C VAL A 190 7.11 -29.38 11.41
N VAL A 191 6.56 -29.51 12.62
CA VAL A 191 5.46 -28.65 13.10
C VAL A 191 5.90 -27.20 13.23
N ARG A 192 7.11 -26.95 13.77
CA ARG A 192 7.68 -25.60 13.89
C ARG A 192 7.88 -24.95 12.52
N ASN A 193 8.45 -25.66 11.56
CA ASN A 193 8.66 -25.14 10.20
C ASN A 193 7.35 -24.85 9.48
N GLY A 194 6.34 -25.73 9.64
CA GLY A 194 5.00 -25.48 9.12
C GLY A 194 4.37 -24.22 9.70
N LEU A 195 4.53 -23.97 11.00
CA LEU A 195 4.04 -22.76 11.65
C LEU A 195 4.73 -21.51 11.10
N LEU A 196 6.06 -21.53 11.05
CA LEU A 196 6.89 -20.43 10.55
C LEU A 196 6.55 -20.08 9.09
N GLN A 197 6.29 -21.09 8.26
CA GLN A 197 5.81 -20.89 6.89
C GLN A 197 4.40 -20.28 6.84
N HIS A 198 3.48 -20.73 7.70
CA HIS A 198 2.10 -20.19 7.77
C HIS A 198 2.07 -18.71 8.14
N VAL A 199 2.91 -18.29 9.10
CA VAL A 199 2.95 -16.90 9.60
C VAL A 199 3.95 -16.00 8.86
N GLY A 200 4.75 -16.56 7.96
CA GLY A 200 5.76 -15.84 7.18
C GLY A 200 6.96 -15.35 8.00
N ALA A 201 7.47 -16.16 8.93
CA ALA A 201 8.65 -15.85 9.76
C ALA A 201 9.81 -16.84 9.52
N GLN A 202 11.04 -16.43 9.80
CA GLN A 202 12.24 -17.27 9.63
C GLN A 202 12.54 -18.13 10.87
N THR A 203 12.40 -17.52 12.05
CA THR A 203 12.55 -18.16 13.37
C THR A 203 11.48 -17.63 14.32
N LEU A 204 11.22 -18.34 15.42
CA LEU A 204 10.27 -17.87 16.44
C LEU A 204 10.71 -16.53 17.04
N ASP A 205 12.01 -16.35 17.29
CA ASP A 205 12.58 -15.10 17.83
C ASP A 205 12.47 -13.92 16.85
N SER A 206 12.38 -14.20 15.55
CA SER A 206 12.18 -13.17 14.51
C SER A 206 10.70 -12.81 14.29
N MET A 207 9.77 -13.47 14.97
CA MET A 207 8.35 -13.17 14.86
C MET A 207 7.99 -11.87 15.56
N THR A 208 7.09 -11.12 14.94
CA THR A 208 6.52 -9.90 15.53
C THR A 208 5.34 -10.24 16.44
N ASP A 209 5.07 -9.38 17.44
CA ASP A 209 3.88 -9.49 18.30
C ASP A 209 2.57 -9.52 17.51
N LYS A 210 2.54 -8.90 16.32
CA LYS A 210 1.38 -8.91 15.41
C LYS A 210 1.15 -10.29 14.77
N GLN A 211 2.19 -11.11 14.62
CA GLN A 211 2.10 -12.48 14.10
C GLN A 211 1.75 -13.51 15.19
N TYR A 212 1.95 -13.19 16.47
CA TYR A 212 1.72 -14.11 17.58
C TYR A 212 0.28 -14.65 17.68
N PRO A 213 -0.78 -13.82 17.61
CA PRO A 213 -2.16 -14.32 17.72
C PRO A 213 -2.53 -15.30 16.60
N GLU A 214 -2.06 -15.05 15.38
CA GLU A 214 -2.31 -15.94 14.24
C GLU A 214 -1.56 -17.26 14.40
N ALA A 215 -0.31 -17.22 14.89
CA ALA A 215 0.46 -18.42 15.21
C ALA A 215 -0.26 -19.30 16.24
N MET A 216 -0.73 -18.70 17.33
CA MET A 216 -1.46 -19.39 18.39
C MET A 216 -2.79 -19.97 17.90
N ARG A 217 -3.52 -19.22 17.06
CA ARG A 217 -4.76 -19.70 16.45
C ARG A 217 -4.52 -20.93 15.58
N GLN A 218 -3.46 -20.90 14.76
CA GLN A 218 -3.13 -22.02 13.88
C GLN A 218 -2.69 -23.26 14.67
N LEU A 219 -1.85 -23.09 15.70
CA LEU A 219 -1.43 -24.20 16.57
C LEU A 219 -2.61 -24.85 17.29
N ASN A 220 -3.53 -24.04 17.83
CA ASN A 220 -4.73 -24.57 18.49
C ASN A 220 -5.66 -25.27 17.50
N LYS A 221 -5.77 -24.79 16.26
CA LYS A 221 -6.53 -25.46 15.20
C LYS A 221 -5.94 -26.83 14.87
N TRP A 222 -4.62 -26.92 14.69
CA TRP A 222 -3.95 -28.21 14.44
C TRP A 222 -4.13 -29.18 15.60
N LYS A 223 -3.92 -28.69 16.83
CA LYS A 223 -4.12 -29.49 18.05
C LYS A 223 -5.54 -30.07 18.09
N SER A 224 -6.56 -29.24 17.93
CA SER A 224 -7.96 -29.67 17.98
C SER A 224 -8.30 -30.69 16.89
N ASN A 225 -7.77 -30.51 15.67
CA ASN A 225 -7.99 -31.46 14.59
C ASN A 225 -7.44 -32.85 14.92
N TYR A 226 -6.20 -32.92 15.42
CA TYR A 226 -5.60 -34.21 15.77
C TYR A 226 -6.26 -34.87 17.00
N GLU A 227 -6.70 -34.09 17.99
CA GLU A 227 -7.48 -34.62 19.12
C GLU A 227 -8.80 -35.26 18.65
N ILE A 228 -9.48 -34.64 17.67
CA ILE A 228 -10.70 -35.20 17.07
C ILE A 228 -10.41 -36.51 16.32
N GLU A 229 -9.31 -36.57 15.56
CA GLU A 229 -8.92 -37.78 14.80
C GLU A 229 -8.57 -38.95 15.72
N ILE A 230 -7.82 -38.70 16.79
CA ILE A 230 -7.48 -39.73 17.79
C ILE A 230 -8.75 -40.26 18.47
N ASN A 231 -9.67 -39.38 18.86
CA ASN A 231 -10.92 -39.80 19.50
C ASN A 231 -11.81 -40.63 18.56
N LYS A 232 -11.87 -40.30 17.26
CA LYS A 232 -12.58 -41.09 16.24
C LYS A 232 -11.97 -42.49 16.07
N ASN A 233 -10.64 -42.58 16.05
CA ASN A 233 -9.93 -43.86 15.92
C ASN A 233 -10.12 -44.75 17.16
N ASN A 234 -10.04 -44.18 18.36
CA ASN A 234 -10.32 -44.90 19.62
C ASN A 234 -11.76 -45.41 19.71
N THR A 235 -12.73 -44.67 19.17
CA THR A 235 -14.14 -45.11 19.13
C THR A 235 -14.35 -46.25 18.13
N ASN A 236 -13.65 -46.24 16.99
CA ASN A 236 -13.71 -47.33 16.00
C ASN A 236 -13.05 -48.63 16.49
N ASP A 237 -11.98 -48.54 17.28
CA ASP A 237 -11.34 -49.73 17.88
C ASP A 237 -12.18 -50.34 19.01
N GLN A 238 -12.96 -49.54 19.76
CA GLN A 238 -13.94 -50.07 20.72
C GLN A 238 -15.11 -50.79 20.04
N VAL A 239 -15.56 -50.35 18.85
CA VAL A 239 -16.62 -51.03 18.09
C VAL A 239 -16.12 -52.35 17.48
N LYS A 240 -14.82 -52.45 17.13
CA LYS A 240 -14.22 -53.69 16.61
C LYS A 240 -13.95 -54.76 17.67
N ASN A 241 -13.92 -54.40 18.95
CA ASN A 241 -13.67 -55.32 20.08
C ASN A 241 -14.96 -55.79 20.80
N ILE A 242 -16.12 -55.71 20.16
CA ILE A 242 -17.32 -56.42 20.64
C ILE A 242 -17.19 -57.89 20.25
N ASN A 243 -16.67 -58.69 21.18
CA ASN A 243 -16.65 -60.15 21.09
C ASN A 243 -18.10 -60.67 21.14
N TRP A 244 -18.66 -61.07 19.99
CA TRP A 244 -19.95 -61.77 19.90
C TRP A 244 -19.82 -63.24 20.35
N GLY A 245 -19.41 -63.44 21.60
CA GLY A 245 -19.21 -64.75 22.21
C GLY A 245 -20.48 -65.34 22.82
N GLN A 246 -21.09 -66.28 22.09
CA GLN A 246 -21.84 -67.46 22.56
C GLN A 246 -23.07 -67.29 23.49
N ARG A 247 -24.24 -67.58 22.92
CA ARG A 247 -25.09 -68.73 23.33
C ARG A 247 -25.95 -69.18 22.16
#